data_AF-A0A6P2ATR8-F1
#
_entry.id   AF-A0A6P2ATR8-F1
#
_cell.length_a   1.000
_cell.length_b   1.000
_cell.length_c   1.000
_cell.angle_alpha   90.00
_cell.angle_beta   90.00
_cell.angle_gamma   90.00
#
_symmetry.space_group_name_H-M   'P 1'
#
loop_
_entity.id
_entity.type
_entity.pdbx_description
1 polymer ?
#
loop_
_entity_poly.entity_id
_entity_poly.type
_entity_poly.pdbx_seq_one_letter_code
_entity_poly.pdbx_strand_id
1 'polypeptide(L)'
;MFVCVPHALADEKPTTLVDYVELGVGYSNLAITDSPLSVDELSEWVRILNASEAQENYLRVMYHDFVTRHNAFMDEAAPRYLAKSAEISDMRPGPGEASPEFVAALEDFHQEGGRMQRRLARIELDLVDLLVPQLYEKQLPRLEILRNRATRRQMRTFPNLLRWSDVELSTHWYAIDPELISSEESEAIDLLLFDYETQLTRRYRRLHDAFWDRMLSIARSWNEVHLGKISLTERRQRYVSLLESKIDASVQVGRLNRRTLQTIQQMVSGDIAEVFTAHVMAAVFPEIYPDVTSLDDLFEALINDESIDSERRDTIMSTFQLYRLQADQINSELEKFCEDFARRGAEGDHRYLPQFFDDAFAEESQRRIDFAAEQVERLVEIVGEEVVLEDFASYIPPPVLARMSEDTTD
;
A
#
# COMPACT_ATOMS: atom_id res chain seq x y z
N MET A 1 14.54 2.54 -9.70
CA MET A 1 13.25 2.78 -9.00
C MET A 1 13.11 4.29 -8.91
N PHE A 2 12.17 4.86 -9.65
CA PHE A 2 12.04 6.32 -9.75
C PHE A 2 11.03 6.78 -8.69
N VAL A 3 11.50 7.56 -7.73
CA VAL A 3 10.63 8.20 -6.75
C VAL A 3 10.66 9.69 -7.07
N CYS A 4 9.57 10.20 -7.65
CA CYS A 4 9.27 11.63 -7.55
C CYS A 4 8.90 11.89 -6.08
N VAL A 5 9.89 12.12 -5.23
CA VAL A 5 9.65 12.75 -3.94
C VAL A 5 9.38 14.22 -4.24
N PRO A 6 8.20 14.77 -3.94
CA PRO A 6 8.01 16.21 -4.02
C PRO A 6 8.89 16.84 -2.94
N HIS A 7 10.00 17.49 -3.30
CA HIS A 7 10.57 18.49 -2.40
C HIS A 7 9.69 19.72 -2.48
N ALA A 8 8.77 19.82 -1.52
CA ALA A 8 8.11 21.05 -1.24
C ALA A 8 8.70 21.63 0.05
N LEU A 9 9.01 22.93 0.00
CA LEU A 9 9.08 23.84 1.13
C LEU A 9 10.33 23.76 2.03
N ALA A 10 11.42 24.38 1.56
CA ALA A 10 12.33 25.14 2.41
C ALA A 10 12.64 26.50 1.74
N ASP A 11 12.76 27.55 2.56
CA ASP A 11 12.67 28.97 2.20
C ASP A 11 13.79 29.55 1.30
N GLU A 12 13.51 30.78 0.82
CA GLU A 12 14.35 31.79 0.13
C GLU A 12 14.82 31.55 -1.32
N LYS A 13 14.76 30.35 -1.87
CA LYS A 13 15.00 30.14 -3.31
C LYS A 13 13.72 29.80 -4.06
N PRO A 14 13.52 30.31 -5.29
CA PRO A 14 12.41 29.86 -6.11
C PRO A 14 12.55 28.35 -6.29
N THR A 15 11.65 27.59 -5.66
CA THR A 15 11.52 26.14 -5.90
C THR A 15 11.48 25.92 -7.40
N THR A 16 12.30 25.02 -7.91
CA THR A 16 12.60 24.81 -9.32
C THR A 16 11.92 23.53 -9.80
N LEU A 17 11.82 23.31 -11.12
CA LEU A 17 11.33 22.02 -11.65
C LEU A 17 12.20 20.83 -11.17
N VAL A 18 13.49 21.11 -10.88
CA VAL A 18 14.48 20.16 -10.37
C VAL A 18 14.17 19.69 -8.95
N ASP A 19 13.46 20.50 -8.16
CA ASP A 19 13.01 20.11 -6.82
C ASP A 19 11.80 19.14 -6.87
N TYR A 20 11.23 18.93 -8.06
CA TYR A 20 10.12 17.99 -8.29
C TYR A 20 10.52 16.83 -9.21
N VAL A 21 11.66 16.93 -9.89
CA VAL A 21 12.17 15.98 -10.88
C VAL A 21 13.71 16.00 -10.82
N GLU A 22 14.36 14.89 -10.48
CA GLU A 22 15.84 14.82 -10.44
C GLU A 22 16.46 15.26 -11.80
N LEU A 23 17.49 16.11 -11.75
CA LEU A 23 18.28 16.49 -12.93
C LEU A 23 18.95 15.26 -13.55
N GLY A 24 18.70 15.04 -14.85
CA GLY A 24 19.26 13.89 -15.57
C GLY A 24 18.40 12.63 -15.52
N VAL A 25 17.20 12.70 -14.93
CA VAL A 25 16.25 11.59 -14.86
C VAL A 25 15.25 11.65 -16.01
N GLY A 26 15.09 10.52 -16.69
CA GLY A 26 14.14 10.34 -17.80
C GLY A 26 12.71 10.64 -17.37
N TYR A 27 11.93 11.32 -18.20
CA TYR A 27 10.47 11.39 -18.01
C TYR A 27 9.90 10.01 -18.33
N SER A 28 9.80 9.10 -17.37
CA SER A 28 9.13 7.81 -17.55
C SER A 28 7.83 7.79 -16.78
N ASN A 29 6.75 7.48 -17.50
CA ASN A 29 5.47 7.12 -16.93
C ASN A 29 5.62 5.71 -16.38
N LEU A 30 5.79 5.63 -15.07
CA LEU A 30 5.95 4.37 -14.36
C LEU A 30 4.78 3.40 -14.61
N ALA A 31 3.63 3.86 -15.12
CA ALA A 31 2.43 3.03 -15.33
C ALA A 31 2.50 2.14 -16.54
N ILE A 32 3.52 2.33 -17.36
CA ILE A 32 3.78 1.44 -18.47
C ILE A 32 4.65 0.31 -17.92
N THR A 33 3.99 -0.77 -17.51
CA THR A 33 4.66 -2.00 -17.12
C THR A 33 5.31 -2.59 -18.36
N ASP A 34 6.62 -2.78 -18.32
CA ASP A 34 7.37 -3.45 -19.40
C ASP A 34 7.11 -4.96 -19.44
N SER A 35 6.66 -5.50 -18.31
CA SER A 35 6.46 -6.91 -18.08
C SER A 35 4.98 -7.29 -18.21
N PRO A 36 4.65 -8.39 -18.92
CA PRO A 36 3.29 -8.95 -18.90
C PRO A 36 2.92 -9.42 -17.50
N LEU A 37 1.68 -9.93 -17.33
CA LEU A 37 1.30 -10.70 -16.14
C LEU A 37 2.35 -11.77 -15.86
N SER A 38 2.75 -11.95 -14.60
CA SER A 38 3.68 -13.01 -14.21
C SER A 38 2.98 -14.36 -14.07
N VAL A 39 3.76 -15.45 -13.97
CA VAL A 39 3.22 -16.79 -13.69
C VAL A 39 2.59 -16.86 -12.29
N ASP A 40 3.12 -16.12 -11.33
CA ASP A 40 2.56 -16.04 -9.97
C ASP A 40 1.23 -15.31 -9.99
N GLU A 41 1.11 -14.22 -10.76
CA GLU A 41 -0.14 -13.49 -10.96
C GLU A 41 -1.19 -14.36 -11.68
N LEU A 42 -0.77 -15.19 -12.64
CA LEU A 42 -1.66 -16.16 -13.28
C LEU A 42 -2.17 -17.20 -12.27
N SER A 43 -1.29 -17.67 -11.38
CA SER A 43 -1.64 -18.63 -10.33
C SER A 43 -2.60 -18.00 -9.30
N GLU A 44 -2.41 -16.71 -9.01
CA GLU A 44 -3.36 -15.94 -8.22
C GLU A 44 -4.74 -15.87 -8.89
N TRP A 45 -4.81 -15.67 -10.21
CA TRP A 45 -6.07 -15.65 -10.95
C TRP A 45 -6.80 -16.99 -10.90
N VAL A 46 -6.06 -18.11 -11.02
CA VAL A 46 -6.60 -19.48 -10.86
C VAL A 46 -7.24 -19.62 -9.49
N ARG A 47 -6.54 -19.19 -8.44
CA ARG A 47 -7.03 -19.24 -7.05
C ARG A 47 -8.27 -18.36 -6.86
N ILE A 48 -8.24 -17.11 -7.33
CA ILE A 48 -9.37 -16.18 -7.26
C ILE A 48 -10.59 -16.81 -7.91
N LEU A 49 -10.47 -17.29 -9.16
CA LEU A 49 -11.57 -17.92 -9.87
C LEU A 49 -12.02 -19.24 -9.25
N ASN A 50 -11.26 -19.80 -8.30
CA ASN A 50 -11.41 -21.19 -7.86
C ASN A 50 -11.53 -22.11 -9.08
N ALA A 51 -10.58 -21.96 -10.00
CA ALA A 51 -10.61 -22.63 -11.28
C ALA A 51 -10.31 -24.13 -11.11
N SER A 52 -11.07 -24.96 -11.82
CA SER A 52 -10.75 -26.38 -11.95
C SER A 52 -9.44 -26.59 -12.72
N GLU A 53 -8.84 -27.77 -12.59
CA GLU A 53 -7.63 -28.14 -13.34
C GLU A 53 -7.79 -27.96 -14.86
N ALA A 54 -8.99 -28.24 -15.40
CA ALA A 54 -9.28 -28.02 -16.82
C ALA A 54 -9.29 -26.53 -17.20
N GLN A 55 -9.87 -25.68 -16.34
CA GLN A 55 -9.90 -24.23 -16.54
C GLN A 55 -8.50 -23.61 -16.37
N GLU A 56 -7.71 -24.10 -15.42
CA GLU A 56 -6.31 -23.71 -15.24
C GLU A 56 -5.48 -24.04 -16.49
N ASN A 57 -5.59 -25.27 -17.00
CA ASN A 57 -4.88 -25.68 -18.21
C ASN A 57 -5.27 -24.81 -19.42
N TYR A 58 -6.56 -24.51 -19.58
CA TYR A 58 -7.03 -23.57 -20.61
C TYR A 58 -6.42 -22.17 -20.43
N LEU A 59 -6.42 -21.64 -19.20
CA LEU A 59 -5.85 -20.33 -18.87
C LEU A 59 -4.35 -20.28 -19.20
N ARG A 60 -3.58 -21.34 -18.89
CA ARG A 60 -2.15 -21.44 -19.23
C ARG A 60 -1.90 -21.40 -20.75
N VAL A 61 -2.73 -22.06 -21.54
CA VAL A 61 -2.65 -22.01 -23.01
C VAL A 61 -2.92 -20.60 -23.53
N MET A 62 -3.99 -19.95 -23.04
CA MET A 62 -4.35 -18.59 -23.43
C MET A 62 -3.31 -17.55 -23.00
N TYR A 63 -2.68 -17.77 -21.84
CA TYR A 63 -1.61 -16.92 -21.33
C TYR A 63 -0.38 -16.90 -22.25
N HIS A 64 0.01 -18.01 -22.88
CA HIS A 64 1.10 -18.03 -23.84
C HIS A 64 0.84 -17.14 -25.07
N ASP A 65 -0.40 -17.16 -25.60
CA ASP A 65 -0.81 -16.27 -26.69
C ASP A 65 -0.82 -14.80 -26.22
N PHE A 66 -1.35 -14.53 -25.02
CA PHE A 66 -1.32 -13.20 -24.41
C PHE A 66 0.10 -12.65 -24.29
N VAL A 67 1.05 -13.41 -23.75
CA VAL A 67 2.46 -12.99 -23.62
C VAL A 67 3.06 -12.67 -24.99
N THR A 68 2.77 -13.49 -26.00
CA THR A 68 3.24 -13.27 -27.38
C THR A 68 2.70 -11.95 -27.95
N ARG A 69 1.39 -11.69 -27.79
CA ARG A 69 0.76 -10.44 -28.24
C ARG A 69 1.24 -9.21 -27.46
N HIS A 70 1.43 -9.35 -26.15
CA HIS A 70 1.97 -8.31 -25.28
C HIS A 70 3.37 -7.91 -25.73
N ASN A 71 4.27 -8.88 -25.87
CA ASN A 71 5.67 -8.63 -26.24
C ASN A 71 5.77 -8.03 -27.64
N ALA A 72 5.01 -8.54 -28.62
CA ALA A 72 4.98 -7.95 -29.96
C ALA A 72 4.52 -6.49 -29.96
N PHE A 73 3.53 -6.14 -29.13
CA PHE A 73 3.10 -4.76 -28.96
C PHE A 73 4.17 -3.90 -28.27
N MET A 74 4.83 -4.42 -27.23
CA MET A 74 5.90 -3.71 -26.52
C MET A 74 7.10 -3.44 -27.43
N ASP A 75 7.50 -4.41 -28.25
CA ASP A 75 8.58 -4.27 -29.24
C ASP A 75 8.30 -3.14 -30.24
N GLU A 76 7.03 -2.92 -30.60
CA GLU A 76 6.60 -1.83 -31.49
C GLU A 76 6.48 -0.49 -30.76
N ALA A 77 5.82 -0.47 -29.60
CA ALA A 77 5.39 0.76 -28.93
C ALA A 77 6.46 1.36 -28.02
N ALA A 78 7.24 0.54 -27.32
CA ALA A 78 8.23 0.99 -26.35
C ALA A 78 9.31 1.89 -26.98
N PRO A 79 9.88 1.59 -28.17
CA PRO A 79 10.87 2.47 -28.78
C PRO A 79 10.34 3.88 -29.07
N ARG A 80 9.09 4.00 -29.54
CA ARG A 80 8.46 5.32 -29.81
C ARG A 80 8.23 6.08 -28.52
N TYR A 81 7.72 5.40 -27.51
CA TYR A 81 7.46 5.96 -26.19
C TYR A 81 8.76 6.45 -25.52
N LEU A 82 9.82 5.65 -25.56
CA LEU A 82 11.14 6.00 -25.04
C LEU A 82 11.80 7.13 -25.82
N ALA A 83 11.60 7.21 -27.14
CA ALA A 83 12.07 8.35 -27.94
C ALA A 83 11.40 9.66 -27.50
N LYS A 84 10.10 9.62 -27.18
CA LYS A 84 9.36 10.78 -26.65
C LYS A 84 9.80 11.16 -25.24
N SER A 85 10.07 10.17 -24.39
CA SER A 85 10.68 10.39 -23.08
C SER A 85 12.03 11.10 -23.20
N ALA A 86 12.89 10.61 -24.09
CA ALA A 86 14.22 11.18 -24.35
C ALA A 86 14.14 12.61 -24.90
N GLU A 87 13.21 12.87 -25.84
CA GLU A 87 12.97 14.20 -26.42
C GLU A 87 12.73 15.25 -25.32
N ILE A 88 11.90 14.93 -24.32
CA ILE A 88 11.62 15.85 -23.19
C ILE A 88 12.84 15.97 -22.27
N SER A 89 13.54 14.87 -21.99
CA SER A 89 14.74 14.88 -21.15
C SER A 89 15.88 15.70 -21.74
N ASP A 90 16.01 15.72 -23.07
CA ASP A 90 17.01 16.52 -23.80
C ASP A 90 16.70 18.02 -23.79
N MET A 91 15.43 18.41 -23.65
CA MET A 91 15.02 19.82 -23.59
C MET A 91 15.52 20.57 -22.35
N ARG A 92 15.97 19.84 -21.30
CA ARG A 92 16.61 20.35 -20.07
C ARG A 92 16.11 21.76 -19.67
N PRO A 93 14.83 21.92 -19.29
CA PRO A 93 14.33 23.22 -18.86
C PRO A 93 15.23 23.79 -17.77
N GLY A 94 15.56 25.08 -17.89
CA GLY A 94 16.28 25.82 -16.86
C GLY A 94 15.50 25.80 -15.53
N PRO A 95 16.17 25.99 -14.39
CA PRO A 95 15.48 26.00 -13.10
C PRO A 95 14.37 27.08 -13.06
N GLY A 96 13.12 26.65 -12.91
CA GLY A 96 11.97 27.55 -12.84
C GLY A 96 11.49 28.08 -14.20
N GLU A 97 11.88 27.43 -15.30
CA GLU A 97 11.45 27.77 -16.65
C GLU A 97 10.82 26.55 -17.30
N ALA A 98 9.72 26.75 -18.03
CA ALA A 98 9.16 25.73 -18.91
C ALA A 98 8.87 26.40 -20.25
N SER A 99 9.64 26.07 -21.28
CA SER A 99 9.43 26.66 -22.59
C SER A 99 8.12 26.12 -23.21
N PRO A 100 7.51 26.85 -24.16
CA PRO A 100 6.37 26.34 -24.93
C PRO A 100 6.66 24.99 -25.60
N GLU A 101 7.89 24.78 -26.09
CA GLU A 101 8.35 23.54 -26.70
C GLU A 101 8.37 22.39 -25.70
N PHE A 102 8.85 22.63 -24.48
CA PHE A 102 8.85 21.65 -23.40
C PHE A 102 7.42 21.25 -23.00
N VAL A 103 6.51 22.23 -22.86
CA VAL A 103 5.10 21.95 -22.54
C VAL A 103 4.45 21.11 -23.63
N ALA A 104 4.67 21.45 -24.91
CA ALA A 104 4.14 20.69 -26.04
C ALA A 104 4.70 19.26 -26.10
N ALA A 105 6.00 19.08 -25.86
CA ALA A 105 6.63 17.77 -25.82
C ALA A 105 6.08 16.91 -24.66
N LEU A 106 5.89 17.50 -23.47
CA LEU A 106 5.29 16.84 -22.32
C LEU A 106 3.85 16.38 -22.58
N GLU A 107 3.05 17.21 -23.26
CA GLU A 107 1.69 16.85 -23.69
C GLU A 107 1.69 15.68 -24.68
N ASP A 108 2.58 15.68 -25.67
CA ASP A 108 2.70 14.62 -26.67
C ASP A 108 3.14 13.28 -26.03
N PHE A 109 4.13 13.32 -25.14
CA PHE A 109 4.55 12.16 -24.34
C PHE A 109 3.42 11.61 -23.47
N HIS A 110 2.66 12.48 -22.80
CA HIS A 110 1.52 12.05 -21.99
C HIS A 110 0.45 11.37 -22.86
N GLN A 111 0.16 11.92 -24.05
CA GLN A 111 -0.77 11.30 -24.99
C GLN A 111 -0.30 9.92 -25.45
N GLU A 112 0.98 9.78 -25.81
CA GLU A 112 1.53 8.49 -26.24
C GLU A 112 1.56 7.47 -25.10
N GLY A 113 1.95 7.89 -23.89
CA GLY A 113 1.89 7.03 -22.70
C GLY A 113 0.46 6.57 -22.40
N GLY A 114 -0.53 7.47 -22.49
CA GLY A 114 -1.94 7.12 -22.32
C GLY A 114 -2.48 6.19 -23.41
N ARG A 115 -2.00 6.29 -24.65
CA ARG A 115 -2.34 5.33 -25.72
C ARG A 115 -1.76 3.95 -25.41
N MET A 116 -0.50 3.89 -24.98
CA MET A 116 0.18 2.65 -24.63
C MET A 116 -0.52 1.94 -23.48
N GLN A 117 -0.80 2.65 -22.38
CA GLN A 117 -1.54 2.12 -21.22
C GLN A 117 -2.91 1.56 -21.61
N ARG A 118 -3.71 2.30 -22.39
CA ARG A 118 -5.03 1.83 -22.84
C ARG A 118 -4.93 0.57 -23.70
N ARG A 119 -3.88 0.46 -24.51
CA ARG A 119 -3.68 -0.72 -25.37
C ARG A 119 -3.21 -1.93 -24.56
N LEU A 120 -2.30 -1.74 -23.60
CA LEU A 120 -1.87 -2.79 -22.66
C LEU A 120 -3.05 -3.30 -21.83
N ALA A 121 -3.82 -2.39 -21.22
CA ALA A 121 -5.05 -2.73 -20.51
C ALA A 121 -6.01 -3.53 -21.40
N ARG A 122 -6.14 -3.16 -22.68
CA ARG A 122 -7.02 -3.88 -23.61
C ARG A 122 -6.52 -5.30 -23.90
N ILE A 123 -5.22 -5.50 -24.12
CA ILE A 123 -4.63 -6.82 -24.36
C ILE A 123 -4.87 -7.73 -23.14
N GLU A 124 -4.72 -7.20 -21.93
CA GLU A 124 -4.98 -7.93 -20.68
C GLU A 124 -6.47 -8.22 -20.48
N LEU A 125 -7.35 -7.25 -20.73
CA LEU A 125 -8.81 -7.44 -20.66
C LEU A 125 -9.30 -8.47 -21.69
N ASP A 126 -8.71 -8.50 -22.89
CA ASP A 126 -9.04 -9.52 -23.89
C ASP A 126 -8.71 -10.94 -23.37
N LEU A 127 -7.62 -11.12 -22.60
CA LEU A 127 -7.33 -12.40 -21.94
C LEU A 127 -8.42 -12.76 -20.91
N VAL A 128 -8.83 -11.81 -20.07
CA VAL A 128 -9.90 -12.02 -19.08
C VAL A 128 -11.22 -12.39 -19.75
N ASP A 129 -11.59 -11.68 -20.82
CA ASP A 129 -12.83 -11.89 -21.55
C ASP A 129 -12.88 -13.25 -22.27
N LEU A 130 -11.74 -13.82 -22.66
CA LEU A 130 -11.64 -15.15 -23.26
C LEU A 130 -11.96 -16.28 -22.28
N LEU A 131 -12.01 -16.01 -20.97
CA LEU A 131 -12.38 -16.98 -19.94
C LEU A 131 -13.89 -17.13 -19.80
N VAL A 132 -14.68 -16.11 -20.17
CA VAL A 132 -16.15 -16.11 -20.00
C VAL A 132 -16.83 -17.42 -20.45
N PRO A 133 -16.53 -17.99 -21.62
CA PRO A 133 -17.21 -19.21 -22.09
C PRO A 133 -16.84 -20.47 -21.31
N GLN A 134 -15.75 -20.45 -20.53
CA GLN A 134 -15.22 -21.60 -19.79
C GLN A 134 -15.62 -21.57 -18.31
N LEU A 135 -16.21 -20.48 -17.83
CA LEU A 135 -16.50 -20.27 -16.42
C LEU A 135 -17.93 -20.69 -16.06
N TYR A 136 -18.08 -21.23 -14.85
CA TYR A 136 -19.38 -21.45 -14.23
C TYR A 136 -20.00 -20.12 -13.81
N GLU A 137 -21.33 -20.06 -13.74
CA GLU A 137 -22.07 -18.83 -13.36
C GLU A 137 -21.58 -18.25 -12.02
N LYS A 138 -21.32 -19.11 -11.04
CA LYS A 138 -20.78 -18.72 -9.73
C LYS A 138 -19.40 -18.04 -9.77
N GLN A 139 -18.64 -18.21 -10.86
CA GLN A 139 -17.30 -17.61 -11.02
C GLN A 139 -17.36 -16.22 -11.68
N LEU A 140 -18.51 -15.80 -12.21
CA LEU A 140 -18.66 -14.53 -12.92
C LEU A 140 -18.39 -13.30 -12.05
N PRO A 141 -18.83 -13.21 -10.77
CA PRO A 141 -18.46 -12.09 -9.91
C PRO A 141 -16.94 -11.97 -9.72
N ARG A 142 -16.24 -13.11 -9.60
CA ARG A 142 -14.79 -13.15 -9.44
C ARG A 142 -14.05 -12.76 -10.72
N LEU A 143 -14.63 -13.07 -11.89
CA LEU A 143 -14.12 -12.57 -13.17
C LEU A 143 -14.17 -11.04 -13.23
N GLU A 144 -15.24 -10.41 -12.73
CA GLU A 144 -15.33 -8.95 -12.67
C GLU A 144 -14.29 -8.32 -11.73
N ILE A 145 -13.94 -9.00 -10.64
CA ILE A 145 -12.82 -8.61 -9.78
C ILE A 145 -11.52 -8.61 -10.60
N LEU A 146 -11.25 -9.67 -11.38
CA LEU A 146 -10.09 -9.72 -12.26
C LEU A 146 -10.09 -8.63 -13.35
N ARG A 147 -11.23 -8.33 -13.97
CA ARG A 147 -11.35 -7.22 -14.95
C ARG A 147 -10.98 -5.88 -14.33
N ASN A 148 -11.46 -5.62 -13.11
CA ASN A 148 -11.16 -4.39 -12.38
C ASN A 148 -9.67 -4.31 -12.00
N ARG A 149 -9.06 -5.41 -11.54
CA ARG A 149 -7.62 -5.48 -11.24
C ARG A 149 -6.76 -5.26 -12.48
N ALA A 150 -7.07 -5.92 -13.60
CA ALA A 150 -6.38 -5.73 -14.88
C ALA A 150 -6.46 -4.26 -15.35
N THR A 151 -7.64 -3.64 -15.20
CA THR A 151 -7.82 -2.22 -15.51
C THR A 151 -6.96 -1.32 -14.61
N ARG A 152 -6.86 -1.62 -13.31
CA ARG A 152 -6.06 -0.84 -12.36
C ARG A 152 -4.57 -1.04 -12.50
N ARG A 153 -4.07 -2.19 -12.98
CA ARG A 153 -2.63 -2.45 -13.17
C ARG A 153 -1.94 -1.30 -13.90
N GLN A 154 -2.58 -0.78 -14.94
CA GLN A 154 -2.10 0.35 -15.76
C GLN A 154 -2.26 1.73 -15.09
N MET A 155 -2.71 1.78 -13.83
CA MET A 155 -2.97 2.99 -13.04
C MET A 155 -2.18 3.02 -11.71
N ARG A 156 -1.54 1.91 -11.31
CA ARG A 156 -0.97 1.69 -9.95
C ARG A 156 0.37 2.39 -9.66
N THR A 157 0.97 3.05 -10.63
CA THR A 157 2.42 3.31 -10.57
C THR A 157 2.78 4.71 -10.10
N PHE A 158 1.82 5.38 -9.49
CA PHE A 158 2.12 6.60 -8.77
C PHE A 158 2.33 6.22 -7.31
N PRO A 159 3.38 6.72 -6.67
CA PRO A 159 3.50 6.57 -5.23
C PRO A 159 2.25 7.21 -4.62
N ASN A 160 1.39 6.36 -4.04
CA ASN A 160 0.38 6.87 -3.16
C ASN A 160 1.09 7.29 -1.89
N LEU A 161 0.70 8.46 -1.40
CA LEU A 161 1.37 9.08 -0.26
C LEU A 161 0.73 8.65 1.06
N LEU A 162 -0.38 7.90 1.00
CA LEU A 162 -1.12 7.42 2.17
C LEU A 162 -1.17 5.89 2.14
N ARG A 163 -0.75 5.26 3.23
CA ARG A 163 -0.65 3.80 3.37
C ARG A 163 -1.95 3.08 3.01
N TRP A 164 -3.08 3.57 3.52
CA TRP A 164 -4.40 3.01 3.21
C TRP A 164 -4.81 3.13 1.75
N SER A 165 -4.22 4.00 0.94
CA SER A 165 -4.51 4.03 -0.49
C SER A 165 -3.79 2.94 -1.28
N ASP A 166 -2.70 2.36 -0.76
CA ASP A 166 -1.90 1.34 -1.45
C ASP A 166 -2.41 -0.08 -1.28
N VAL A 167 -3.39 -0.29 -0.38
CA VAL A 167 -3.92 -1.63 -0.11
C VAL A 167 -5.09 -1.96 -1.04
N GLU A 168 -5.07 -3.19 -1.56
CA GLU A 168 -6.18 -3.80 -2.28
C GLU A 168 -6.72 -5.00 -1.50
N LEU A 169 -7.88 -4.82 -0.87
CA LEU A 169 -8.44 -5.80 0.07
C LEU A 169 -8.68 -7.19 -0.56
N SER A 170 -9.02 -7.25 -1.86
CA SER A 170 -9.22 -8.51 -2.57
C SER A 170 -7.97 -9.39 -2.55
N THR A 171 -6.78 -8.80 -2.70
CA THR A 171 -5.49 -9.50 -2.65
C THR A 171 -5.32 -10.23 -1.30
N HIS A 172 -5.64 -9.55 -0.21
CA HIS A 172 -5.52 -10.09 1.15
C HIS A 172 -6.61 -11.09 1.48
N TRP A 173 -7.83 -10.88 0.95
CA TRP A 173 -8.96 -11.79 1.17
C TRP A 173 -8.67 -13.15 0.54
N TYR A 174 -8.25 -13.16 -0.73
CA TYR A 174 -7.96 -14.41 -1.41
C TYR A 174 -6.70 -15.11 -0.87
N ALA A 175 -5.87 -14.43 -0.07
CA ALA A 175 -4.73 -15.01 0.64
C ALA A 175 -5.10 -15.85 1.87
N ILE A 176 -6.33 -15.75 2.35
CA ILE A 176 -6.84 -16.61 3.42
C ILE A 176 -7.03 -18.02 2.87
N ASP A 177 -6.73 -19.03 3.69
CA ASP A 177 -6.97 -20.43 3.35
C ASP A 177 -8.46 -20.65 3.05
N PRO A 178 -8.85 -21.06 1.83
CA PRO A 178 -10.24 -21.27 1.47
C PRO A 178 -10.91 -22.38 2.29
N GLU A 179 -10.16 -23.30 2.92
CA GLU A 179 -10.73 -24.33 3.78
C GLU A 179 -11.32 -23.77 5.09
N LEU A 180 -10.88 -22.58 5.50
CA LEU A 180 -11.38 -21.90 6.70
C LEU A 180 -12.69 -21.13 6.45
N ILE A 181 -13.07 -20.90 5.20
CA ILE A 181 -14.17 -20.01 4.83
C ILE A 181 -15.36 -20.83 4.36
N SER A 182 -16.54 -20.59 4.93
CA SER A 182 -17.75 -21.24 4.44
C SER A 182 -18.12 -20.77 3.02
N SER A 183 -18.81 -21.61 2.26
CA SER A 183 -19.26 -21.23 0.90
C SER A 183 -20.17 -20.00 0.91
N GLU A 184 -21.01 -19.85 1.94
CA GLU A 184 -21.93 -18.72 2.08
C GLU A 184 -21.17 -17.41 2.37
N GLU A 185 -20.22 -17.43 3.30
CA GLU A 185 -19.33 -16.28 3.57
C GLU A 185 -18.55 -15.91 2.31
N SER A 186 -17.94 -16.89 1.64
CA SER A 186 -17.17 -16.63 0.42
C SER A 186 -18.01 -15.95 -0.66
N GLU A 187 -19.23 -16.43 -0.92
CA GLU A 187 -20.12 -15.84 -1.94
C GLU A 187 -20.56 -14.42 -1.58
N ALA A 188 -20.87 -14.17 -0.31
CA ALA A 188 -21.26 -12.85 0.18
C ALA A 188 -20.10 -11.85 0.07
N ILE A 189 -18.89 -12.27 0.43
CA ILE A 189 -17.69 -11.43 0.34
C ILE A 189 -17.29 -11.20 -1.12
N ASP A 190 -17.40 -12.19 -2.02
CA ASP A 190 -17.12 -11.99 -3.45
C ASP A 190 -18.01 -10.91 -4.08
N LEU A 191 -19.30 -10.85 -3.71
CA LEU A 191 -20.22 -9.81 -4.16
C LEU A 191 -19.84 -8.42 -3.62
N LEU A 192 -19.47 -8.34 -2.34
CA LEU A 192 -18.97 -7.10 -1.73
C LEU A 192 -17.68 -6.64 -2.40
N LEU A 193 -16.74 -7.56 -2.63
CA LEU A 193 -15.47 -7.30 -3.29
C LEU A 193 -15.67 -6.85 -4.73
N PHE A 194 -16.64 -7.39 -5.46
CA PHE A 194 -16.98 -6.90 -6.80
C PHE A 194 -17.36 -5.40 -6.81
N ASP A 195 -18.26 -4.98 -5.92
CA ASP A 195 -18.65 -3.56 -5.83
C ASP A 195 -17.47 -2.69 -5.36
N TYR A 196 -16.74 -3.16 -4.35
CA TYR A 196 -15.52 -2.53 -3.86
C TYR A 196 -14.50 -2.30 -4.99
N GLU A 197 -14.20 -3.33 -5.78
CA GLU A 197 -13.26 -3.32 -6.91
C GLU A 197 -13.68 -2.34 -8.00
N THR A 198 -14.98 -2.29 -8.30
CA THR A 198 -15.55 -1.33 -9.25
C THR A 198 -15.36 0.10 -8.75
N GLN A 199 -15.66 0.35 -7.48
CA GLN A 199 -15.48 1.67 -6.87
C GLN A 199 -14.00 2.06 -6.76
N LEU A 200 -13.15 1.12 -6.37
CA LEU A 200 -11.71 1.30 -6.24
C LEU A 200 -11.10 1.70 -7.59
N THR A 201 -11.43 0.96 -8.65
CA THR A 201 -10.99 1.26 -10.02
C THR A 201 -11.38 2.65 -10.48
N ARG A 202 -12.61 3.10 -10.18
CA ARG A 202 -13.05 4.46 -10.50
C ARG A 202 -12.26 5.52 -9.73
N ARG A 203 -11.96 5.28 -8.45
CA ARG A 203 -11.18 6.23 -7.63
C ARG A 203 -9.72 6.28 -8.06
N TYR A 204 -9.10 5.13 -8.35
CA TYR A 204 -7.75 5.04 -8.89
C TYR A 204 -7.61 5.76 -10.24
N ARG A 205 -8.62 5.64 -11.12
CA ARG A 205 -8.64 6.42 -12.36
C ARG A 205 -8.63 7.93 -12.10
N ARG A 206 -9.47 8.41 -11.18
CA ARG A 206 -9.47 9.84 -10.80
C ARG A 206 -8.13 10.28 -10.22
N LEU A 207 -7.49 9.43 -9.42
CA LEU A 207 -6.18 9.70 -8.84
C LEU A 207 -5.09 9.77 -9.93
N HIS A 208 -5.13 8.84 -10.89
CA HIS A 208 -4.27 8.82 -12.07
C HIS A 208 -4.43 10.09 -12.90
N ASP A 209 -5.68 10.45 -13.23
CA ASP A 209 -5.98 11.64 -14.02
C ASP A 209 -5.54 12.92 -13.29
N ALA A 210 -5.84 13.04 -11.98
CA ALA A 210 -5.45 14.19 -11.16
C ALA A 210 -3.92 14.36 -11.07
N PHE A 211 -3.16 13.25 -11.05
CA PHE A 211 -1.70 13.31 -11.09
C PHE A 211 -1.19 13.91 -12.41
N TRP A 212 -1.72 13.47 -13.55
CA TRP A 212 -1.29 13.99 -14.85
C TRP A 212 -1.71 15.43 -15.08
N ASP A 213 -2.95 15.77 -14.71
CA ASP A 213 -3.43 17.15 -14.73
C ASP A 213 -2.52 18.05 -13.89
N ARG A 214 -2.05 17.57 -12.73
CA ARG A 214 -1.07 18.28 -11.91
C ARG A 214 0.27 18.45 -12.62
N MET A 215 0.85 17.39 -13.19
CA MET A 215 2.15 17.47 -13.89
C MET A 215 2.10 18.49 -15.04
N LEU A 216 1.06 18.44 -15.87
CA LEU A 216 0.86 19.38 -16.97
C LEU A 216 0.60 20.80 -16.47
N SER A 217 -0.21 20.95 -15.42
CA SER A 217 -0.49 22.25 -14.81
C SER A 217 0.76 22.90 -14.22
N ILE A 218 1.64 22.12 -13.58
CA ILE A 218 2.93 22.61 -13.08
C ILE A 218 3.78 23.15 -14.24
N ALA A 219 3.94 22.37 -15.32
CA ALA A 219 4.70 22.81 -16.50
C ALA A 219 4.11 24.08 -17.14
N ARG A 220 2.78 24.13 -17.32
CA ARG A 220 2.08 25.31 -17.86
C ARG A 220 2.23 26.53 -16.96
N SER A 221 2.07 26.38 -15.64
CA SER A 221 2.22 27.48 -14.69
C SER A 221 3.65 28.04 -14.67
N TRP A 222 4.67 27.21 -14.86
CA TRP A 222 6.04 27.67 -15.03
C TRP A 222 6.27 28.47 -16.29
N ASN A 223 5.68 28.04 -17.41
CA ASN A 223 5.69 28.82 -18.64
C ASN A 223 5.00 30.18 -18.46
N GLU A 224 3.84 30.21 -17.77
CA GLU A 224 3.14 31.46 -17.46
C GLU A 224 3.96 32.41 -16.58
N VAL A 225 4.71 31.89 -15.59
CA VAL A 225 5.65 32.69 -14.78
C VAL A 225 6.76 33.25 -15.67
N HIS A 226 7.39 32.42 -16.50
CA HIS A 226 8.48 32.85 -17.40
C HIS A 226 8.01 33.94 -18.39
N LEU A 227 6.79 33.82 -18.89
CA LEU A 227 6.15 34.82 -19.76
C LEU A 227 5.62 36.06 -19.00
N GLY A 228 5.79 36.13 -17.68
CA GLY A 228 5.32 37.23 -16.84
C GLY A 228 3.79 37.34 -16.72
N LYS A 229 3.05 36.27 -17.05
CA LYS A 229 1.58 36.24 -17.02
C LYS A 229 1.02 36.05 -15.61
N ILE A 230 1.75 35.33 -14.76
CA ILE A 230 1.39 35.10 -13.34
C ILE A 230 2.60 35.33 -12.44
N SER A 231 2.35 35.62 -11.17
CA SER A 231 3.42 35.73 -10.17
C SER A 231 3.84 34.36 -9.61
N LEU A 232 5.04 34.28 -9.02
CA LEU A 232 5.48 33.09 -8.27
C LEU A 232 4.53 32.75 -7.11
N THR A 233 3.93 33.77 -6.47
CA THR A 233 2.95 33.59 -5.39
C THR A 233 1.66 32.92 -5.90
N GLU A 234 1.14 33.39 -7.04
CA GLU A 234 -0.04 32.79 -7.67
C GLU A 234 0.22 31.34 -8.12
N ARG A 235 1.40 31.07 -8.70
CA ARG A 235 1.84 29.71 -9.01
C ARG A 235 1.84 28.82 -7.77
N ARG A 236 2.40 29.30 -6.65
CA ARG A 236 2.43 28.55 -5.37
C ARG A 236 1.02 28.22 -4.87
N GLN A 237 0.08 29.16 -4.96
CA GLN A 237 -1.32 28.92 -4.58
C GLN A 237 -1.98 27.84 -5.46
N ARG A 238 -1.78 27.90 -6.79
CA ARG A 238 -2.27 26.86 -7.70
C ARG A 238 -1.66 25.49 -7.38
N TYR A 239 -0.38 25.44 -7.04
CA TYR A 239 0.30 24.20 -6.65
C TYR A 239 -0.27 23.59 -5.35
N VAL A 240 -0.53 24.40 -4.32
CA VAL A 240 -1.14 23.93 -3.06
C VAL A 240 -2.51 23.33 -3.31
N SER A 241 -3.37 23.99 -4.08
CA SER A 241 -4.70 23.46 -4.41
C SER A 241 -4.64 22.11 -5.15
N LEU A 242 -3.64 21.91 -6.01
CA LEU A 242 -3.42 20.62 -6.70
C LEU A 242 -2.91 19.52 -5.75
N LEU A 243 -2.10 19.87 -4.76
CA LEU A 243 -1.66 18.93 -3.71
C LEU A 243 -2.86 18.45 -2.87
N GLU A 244 -3.68 19.38 -2.42
CA GLU A 244 -4.90 19.10 -1.65
C GLU A 244 -5.82 18.14 -2.40
N SER A 245 -6.05 18.38 -3.70
CA SER A 245 -6.87 17.49 -4.52
C SER A 245 -6.33 16.05 -4.62
N LYS A 246 -5.01 15.86 -4.71
CA LYS A 246 -4.39 14.51 -4.71
C LYS A 246 -4.59 13.83 -3.36
N ILE A 247 -4.32 14.55 -2.27
CA ILE A 247 -4.46 14.02 -0.90
C ILE A 247 -5.91 13.62 -0.65
N ASP A 248 -6.87 14.47 -1.03
CA ASP A 248 -8.29 14.18 -0.91
C ASP A 248 -8.70 12.91 -1.66
N ALA A 249 -8.19 12.72 -2.88
CA ALA A 249 -8.44 11.51 -3.65
C ALA A 249 -7.88 10.25 -2.96
N SER A 250 -6.65 10.32 -2.42
CA SER A 250 -6.05 9.22 -1.65
C SER A 250 -6.82 8.94 -0.35
N VAL A 251 -7.26 9.98 0.37
CA VAL A 251 -8.09 9.84 1.57
C VAL A 251 -9.41 9.15 1.24
N GLN A 252 -10.02 9.45 0.09
CA GLN A 252 -11.26 8.77 -0.35
C GLN A 252 -11.03 7.28 -0.65
N VAL A 253 -9.89 6.90 -1.21
CA VAL A 253 -9.51 5.49 -1.37
C VAL A 253 -9.32 4.84 0.00
N GLY A 254 -8.57 5.48 0.92
CA GLY A 254 -8.37 4.93 2.26
C GLY A 254 -9.67 4.81 3.07
N ARG A 255 -10.62 5.73 2.91
CA ARG A 255 -11.97 5.61 3.50
C ARG A 255 -12.76 4.44 2.92
N LEU A 256 -12.67 4.19 1.61
CA LEU A 256 -13.28 3.01 1.00
C LEU A 256 -12.68 1.73 1.62
N ASN A 257 -11.35 1.64 1.65
CA ASN A 257 -10.64 0.47 2.18
C ASN A 257 -11.02 0.19 3.64
N ARG A 258 -10.96 1.20 4.52
CA ARG A 258 -11.34 1.02 5.93
C ARG A 258 -12.80 0.62 6.11
N ARG A 259 -13.72 1.25 5.36
CA ARG A 259 -15.15 0.91 5.44
C ARG A 259 -15.42 -0.52 4.98
N THR A 260 -14.79 -0.94 3.87
CA THR A 260 -14.95 -2.28 3.34
C THR A 260 -14.32 -3.32 4.27
N LEU A 261 -13.14 -3.05 4.84
CA LEU A 261 -12.52 -3.90 5.88
C LEU A 261 -13.48 -4.12 7.06
N GLN A 262 -14.03 -3.04 7.62
CA GLN A 262 -15.01 -3.12 8.72
C GLN A 262 -16.27 -3.92 8.34
N THR A 263 -16.70 -3.80 7.08
CA THR A 263 -17.87 -4.56 6.59
C THR A 263 -17.54 -6.05 6.49
N ILE A 264 -16.36 -6.41 5.95
CA ILE A 264 -15.91 -7.80 5.87
C ILE A 264 -15.79 -8.41 7.27
N GLN A 265 -15.17 -7.70 8.22
CA GLN A 265 -15.04 -8.14 9.61
C GLN A 265 -16.38 -8.45 10.30
N GLN A 266 -17.46 -7.77 9.91
CA GLN A 266 -18.81 -8.01 10.44
C GLN A 266 -19.57 -9.15 9.75
N MET A 267 -19.10 -9.57 8.57
CA MET A 267 -19.77 -10.56 7.72
C MET A 267 -19.22 -11.98 7.89
N VAL A 268 -18.06 -12.14 8.52
CA VAL A 268 -17.37 -13.42 8.67
C VAL A 268 -17.21 -13.79 10.14
N SER A 269 -16.92 -15.06 10.42
CA SER A 269 -16.57 -15.50 11.78
C SER A 269 -15.35 -14.75 12.36
N GLY A 270 -15.26 -14.71 13.71
CA GLY A 270 -14.22 -13.98 14.43
C GLY A 270 -12.80 -14.37 14.00
N ASP A 271 -12.52 -15.67 13.93
CA ASP A 271 -11.20 -16.21 13.55
C ASP A 271 -10.80 -15.76 12.12
N ILE A 272 -11.74 -15.80 11.16
CA ILE A 272 -11.48 -15.34 9.78
C ILE A 272 -11.26 -13.82 9.76
N ALA A 273 -12.06 -13.07 10.52
CA ALA A 273 -11.93 -11.62 10.61
C ALA A 273 -10.54 -11.23 11.18
N GLU A 274 -10.06 -11.95 12.20
CA GLU A 274 -8.73 -11.74 12.78
C GLU A 274 -7.62 -12.02 11.78
N VAL A 275 -7.63 -13.16 11.09
CA VAL A 275 -6.65 -13.51 10.05
C VAL A 275 -6.64 -12.49 8.92
N PHE A 276 -7.83 -12.11 8.43
CA PHE A 276 -7.95 -11.11 7.36
C PHE A 276 -7.40 -9.75 7.80
N THR A 277 -7.72 -9.34 9.03
CA THR A 277 -7.26 -8.08 9.60
C THR A 277 -5.75 -8.08 9.74
N ALA A 278 -5.16 -9.15 10.28
CA ALA A 278 -3.71 -9.29 10.40
C ALA A 278 -3.01 -9.15 9.03
N HIS A 279 -3.52 -9.81 7.98
CA HIS A 279 -2.99 -9.67 6.62
C HIS A 279 -3.06 -8.24 6.09
N VAL A 280 -4.17 -7.54 6.33
CA VAL A 280 -4.36 -6.16 5.87
C VAL A 280 -3.49 -5.20 6.67
N MET A 281 -3.44 -5.32 7.99
CA MET A 281 -2.66 -4.43 8.87
C MET A 281 -1.15 -4.61 8.65
N ALA A 282 -0.67 -5.83 8.41
CA ALA A 282 0.72 -6.08 8.00
C ALA A 282 1.08 -5.41 6.66
N ALA A 283 0.11 -5.24 5.76
CA ALA A 283 0.32 -4.53 4.51
C ALA A 283 0.28 -3.00 4.66
N VAL A 284 -0.57 -2.46 5.55
CA VAL A 284 -0.68 -1.02 5.79
C VAL A 284 0.46 -0.51 6.68
N PHE A 285 0.77 -1.24 7.74
CA PHE A 285 1.74 -0.89 8.79
C PHE A 285 2.69 -2.06 9.06
N PRO A 286 3.55 -2.42 8.09
CA PRO A 286 4.52 -3.51 8.24
C PRO A 286 5.51 -3.30 9.39
N GLU A 287 5.67 -2.06 9.85
CA GLU A 287 6.55 -1.71 10.97
C GLU A 287 5.91 -1.99 12.34
N ILE A 288 4.58 -2.16 12.37
CA ILE A 288 3.81 -2.45 13.57
C ILE A 288 3.41 -3.94 13.61
N TYR A 289 3.17 -4.55 12.44
CA TYR A 289 2.61 -5.89 12.30
C TYR A 289 3.49 -6.83 11.44
N PRO A 290 3.74 -8.09 11.89
CA PRO A 290 3.27 -8.67 13.16
C PRO A 290 3.93 -8.00 14.39
N ASP A 291 3.25 -8.08 15.53
CA ASP A 291 3.75 -7.52 16.79
C ASP A 291 4.90 -8.37 17.34
N VAL A 292 6.14 -7.94 17.06
CA VAL A 292 7.36 -8.59 17.56
C VAL A 292 7.63 -8.36 19.05
N THR A 293 6.73 -7.65 19.74
CA THR A 293 6.77 -7.39 21.19
C THR A 293 5.57 -8.01 21.92
N SER A 294 4.72 -8.77 21.22
CA SER A 294 3.55 -9.41 21.83
C SER A 294 3.97 -10.38 22.93
N LEU A 295 3.27 -10.31 24.06
CA LEU A 295 3.43 -11.19 25.20
C LEU A 295 2.27 -12.20 25.30
N ASP A 296 1.39 -12.29 24.30
CA ASP A 296 0.22 -13.16 24.33
C ASP A 296 0.61 -14.60 24.64
N ASP A 297 1.63 -15.14 23.95
CA ASP A 297 2.12 -16.51 24.19
C ASP A 297 2.66 -16.71 25.62
N LEU A 298 3.33 -15.70 26.19
CA LEU A 298 3.83 -15.75 27.57
C LEU A 298 2.67 -15.78 28.58
N PHE A 299 1.68 -14.90 28.41
CA PHE A 299 0.50 -14.88 29.27
C PHE A 299 -0.28 -16.19 29.17
N GLU A 300 -0.51 -16.71 27.97
CA GLU A 300 -1.19 -17.99 27.76
C GLU A 300 -0.43 -19.15 28.40
N ALA A 301 0.89 -19.19 28.27
CA ALA A 301 1.72 -20.23 28.88
C ALA A 301 1.61 -20.21 30.42
N LEU A 302 1.68 -19.02 31.05
CA LEU A 302 1.54 -18.87 32.49
C LEU A 302 0.12 -19.19 33.00
N ILE A 303 -0.92 -18.79 32.27
CA ILE A 303 -2.32 -19.09 32.65
C ILE A 303 -2.58 -20.60 32.63
N ASN A 304 -1.97 -21.30 31.67
CA ASN A 304 -2.14 -22.74 31.48
C ASN A 304 -1.21 -23.60 32.36
N ASP A 305 -0.26 -23.00 33.07
CA ASP A 305 0.62 -23.74 33.97
C ASP A 305 -0.11 -24.13 35.26
N GLU A 306 -0.27 -25.45 35.46
CA GLU A 306 -0.89 -26.03 36.66
C GLU A 306 -0.04 -25.88 37.93
N SER A 307 1.26 -25.61 37.80
CA SER A 307 2.18 -25.37 38.93
C SER A 307 1.91 -24.03 39.63
N ILE A 308 1.30 -23.08 38.92
CA ILE A 308 0.91 -21.78 39.45
C ILE A 308 -0.42 -21.92 40.19
N ASP A 309 -0.45 -21.45 41.44
CA ASP A 309 -1.67 -21.48 42.26
C ASP A 309 -2.81 -20.67 41.64
N SER A 310 -4.05 -20.98 42.03
CA SER A 310 -5.24 -20.40 41.42
C SER A 310 -5.35 -18.88 41.63
N GLU A 311 -4.88 -18.35 42.77
CA GLU A 311 -4.99 -16.92 43.07
C GLU A 311 -4.03 -16.10 42.18
N ARG A 312 -2.81 -16.61 41.97
CA ARG A 312 -1.86 -16.02 41.02
C ARG A 312 -2.37 -16.12 39.59
N ARG A 313 -2.94 -17.25 39.17
CA ARG A 313 -3.53 -17.38 37.83
C ARG A 313 -4.67 -16.39 37.58
N ASP A 314 -5.58 -16.20 38.53
CA ASP A 314 -6.63 -15.18 38.43
C ASP A 314 -6.05 -13.75 38.27
N THR A 315 -4.94 -13.47 38.98
CA THR A 315 -4.21 -12.21 38.87
C THR A 315 -3.54 -12.05 37.50
N ILE A 316 -2.92 -13.12 36.97
CA ILE A 316 -2.31 -13.12 35.63
C ILE A 316 -3.37 -12.90 34.55
N MET A 317 -4.53 -13.58 34.63
CA MET A 317 -5.64 -13.38 33.69
C MET A 317 -6.14 -11.92 33.69
N SER A 318 -6.26 -11.33 34.88
CA SER A 318 -6.65 -9.92 35.02
C SER A 318 -5.61 -8.97 34.43
N THR A 319 -4.32 -9.25 34.66
CA THR A 319 -3.20 -8.50 34.06
C THR A 319 -3.18 -8.66 32.55
N PHE A 320 -3.45 -9.85 32.02
CA PHE A 320 -3.48 -10.12 30.57
C PHE A 320 -4.54 -9.28 29.85
N GLN A 321 -5.75 -9.17 30.43
CA GLN A 321 -6.80 -8.33 29.86
C GLN A 321 -6.42 -6.84 29.83
N LEU A 322 -5.76 -6.35 30.89
CA LEU A 322 -5.27 -4.98 30.95
C LEU A 322 -4.12 -4.74 29.95
N TYR A 323 -3.20 -5.70 29.85
CA TYR A 323 -2.11 -5.68 28.88
C TYR A 323 -2.66 -5.56 27.46
N ARG A 324 -3.58 -6.44 27.05
CA ARG A 324 -4.17 -6.42 25.70
C ARG A 324 -4.81 -5.07 25.37
N LEU A 325 -5.60 -4.52 26.31
CA LEU A 325 -6.24 -3.22 26.13
C LEU A 325 -5.21 -2.09 25.92
N GLN A 326 -4.11 -2.10 26.68
CA GLN A 326 -3.07 -1.09 26.59
C GLN A 326 -2.17 -1.29 25.36
N ALA A 327 -1.84 -2.53 25.00
CA ALA A 327 -1.11 -2.88 23.79
C ALA A 327 -1.88 -2.44 22.54
N ASP A 328 -3.19 -2.71 22.48
CA ASP A 328 -4.06 -2.25 21.40
C ASP A 328 -4.11 -0.72 21.31
N GLN A 329 -4.11 -0.02 22.45
CA GLN A 329 -4.05 1.44 22.48
C GLN A 329 -2.72 1.96 21.94
N ILE A 330 -1.59 1.38 22.36
CA ILE A 330 -0.25 1.77 21.87
C ILE A 330 -0.15 1.53 20.37
N ASN A 331 -0.58 0.35 19.88
CA ASN A 331 -0.61 0.05 18.45
C ASN A 331 -1.47 1.04 17.67
N SER A 332 -2.66 1.38 18.20
CA SER A 332 -3.54 2.40 17.60
C SER A 332 -2.91 3.80 17.57
N GLU A 333 -2.06 4.15 18.53
CA GLU A 333 -1.31 5.41 18.55
C GLU A 333 -0.17 5.41 17.53
N LEU A 334 0.56 4.29 17.41
CA LEU A 334 1.59 4.08 16.39
C LEU A 334 1.02 4.13 14.98
N GLU A 335 -0.13 3.50 14.73
CA GLU A 335 -0.82 3.58 13.45
C GLU A 335 -1.16 5.03 13.08
N LYS A 336 -1.70 5.80 14.04
CA LYS A 336 -2.01 7.23 13.84
C LYS A 336 -0.75 8.04 13.56
N PHE A 337 0.35 7.74 14.25
CA PHE A 337 1.64 8.36 13.96
C PHE A 337 2.08 8.09 12.52
N CYS A 338 2.04 6.83 12.09
CA CYS A 338 2.38 6.41 10.72
C CYS A 338 1.48 7.09 9.67
N GLU A 339 0.18 7.19 9.92
CA GLU A 339 -0.76 7.90 9.04
C GLU A 339 -0.48 9.41 9.00
N ASP A 340 -0.22 10.05 10.15
CA ASP A 340 0.07 11.48 10.22
C ASP A 340 1.39 11.82 9.55
N PHE A 341 2.42 10.99 9.75
CA PHE A 341 3.71 11.13 9.10
C PHE A 341 3.55 11.09 7.57
N ALA A 342 2.88 10.05 7.06
CA ALA A 342 2.63 9.89 5.63
C ALA A 342 1.82 11.08 5.06
N ARG A 343 0.79 11.53 5.78
CA ARG A 343 -0.04 12.68 5.40
C ARG A 343 0.74 13.98 5.36
N ARG A 344 1.55 14.31 6.38
CA ARG A 344 2.37 15.53 6.40
C ARG A 344 3.43 15.53 5.31
N GLY A 345 4.05 14.37 5.06
CA GLY A 345 4.93 14.19 3.91
C GLY A 345 4.19 14.44 2.59
N ALA A 346 2.95 13.97 2.48
CA ALA A 346 2.11 14.21 1.31
C ALA A 346 1.74 15.70 1.10
N GLU A 347 1.50 16.42 2.20
CA GLU A 347 1.23 17.86 2.23
C GLU A 347 2.48 18.70 1.90
N GLY A 348 3.65 18.08 1.89
CA GLY A 348 4.90 18.70 1.49
C GLY A 348 5.74 19.25 2.65
N ASP A 349 5.58 18.71 3.86
CA ASP A 349 6.48 19.01 4.97
C ASP A 349 7.73 18.12 4.88
N HIS A 350 8.87 18.74 4.57
CA HIS A 350 10.14 18.05 4.35
C HIS A 350 10.65 17.26 5.56
N ARG A 351 10.15 17.55 6.77
CA ARG A 351 10.51 16.82 8.00
C ARG A 351 9.87 15.44 8.07
N TYR A 352 8.83 15.21 7.26
CA TYR A 352 8.04 13.97 7.24
C TYR A 352 8.25 13.19 5.93
N LEU A 353 9.47 13.26 5.37
CA LEU A 353 9.85 12.48 4.19
C LEU A 353 10.25 11.05 4.58
N PRO A 354 10.07 10.06 3.68
CA PRO A 354 10.37 8.66 3.98
C PRO A 354 11.78 8.41 4.53
N GLN A 355 12.79 9.18 4.08
CA GLN A 355 14.16 9.04 4.58
C GLN A 355 14.35 9.37 6.07
N PHE A 356 13.38 10.04 6.69
CA PHE A 356 13.39 10.41 8.11
C PHE A 356 12.41 9.55 8.92
N PHE A 357 11.74 8.59 8.28
CA PHE A 357 10.71 7.79 8.94
C PHE A 357 11.30 6.87 10.00
N ASP A 358 12.39 6.16 9.70
CA ASP A 358 12.99 5.20 10.63
C ASP A 358 13.43 5.87 11.94
N ASP A 359 14.09 7.02 11.86
CA ASP A 359 14.51 7.79 13.04
C ASP A 359 13.31 8.27 13.87
N ALA A 360 12.26 8.75 13.20
CA ALA A 360 11.06 9.26 13.86
C ALA A 360 10.21 8.13 14.47
N PHE A 361 10.18 6.97 13.82
CA PHE A 361 9.45 5.79 14.29
C PHE A 361 10.19 5.07 15.41
N ALA A 362 11.53 5.13 15.45
CA ALA A 362 12.34 4.49 16.48
C ALA A 362 11.92 4.91 17.90
N GLU A 363 11.76 6.22 18.13
CA GLU A 363 11.32 6.76 19.43
C GLU A 363 9.95 6.21 19.85
N GLU A 364 9.00 6.22 18.93
CA GLU A 364 7.64 5.70 19.18
C GLU A 364 7.63 4.18 19.37
N SER A 365 8.48 3.44 18.63
CA SER A 365 8.61 2.00 18.76
C SER A 365 9.25 1.59 20.09
N GLN A 366 10.15 2.40 20.65
CA GLN A 366 10.79 2.14 21.93
C GLN A 366 9.76 2.13 23.06
N ARG A 367 8.77 3.03 23.02
CA ARG A 367 7.66 3.06 23.99
C ARG A 367 6.89 1.73 24.05
N ARG A 368 6.73 1.04 22.92
CA ARG A 368 6.08 -0.27 22.85
C ARG A 368 6.94 -1.36 23.51
N ILE A 369 8.25 -1.32 23.26
CA ILE A 369 9.22 -2.25 23.86
C ILE A 369 9.28 -2.05 25.38
N ASP A 370 9.37 -0.80 25.85
CA ASP A 370 9.41 -0.45 27.27
C ASP A 370 8.14 -0.93 27.98
N PHE A 371 6.96 -0.70 27.39
CA PHE A 371 5.70 -1.18 27.95
C PHE A 371 5.65 -2.71 28.09
N ALA A 372 6.13 -3.45 27.08
CA ALA A 372 6.21 -4.90 27.15
C ALA A 372 7.19 -5.36 28.24
N ALA A 373 8.36 -4.73 28.37
CA ALA A 373 9.33 -5.03 29.41
C ALA A 373 8.74 -4.82 30.83
N GLU A 374 8.05 -3.70 31.05
CA GLU A 374 7.34 -3.42 32.31
C GLU A 374 6.31 -4.51 32.66
N GLN A 375 5.61 -5.07 31.67
CA GLN A 375 4.66 -6.16 31.92
C GLN A 375 5.37 -7.47 32.29
N VAL A 376 6.51 -7.77 31.68
CA VAL A 376 7.32 -8.94 32.07
C VAL A 376 7.81 -8.80 33.51
N GLU A 377 8.31 -7.63 33.90
CA GLU A 377 8.73 -7.35 35.29
C GLU A 377 7.56 -7.53 36.26
N ARG A 378 6.37 -7.07 35.90
CA ARG A 378 5.17 -7.27 36.71
C ARG A 378 4.79 -8.74 36.84
N LEU A 379 4.97 -9.54 35.79
CA LEU A 379 4.77 -10.99 35.85
C LEU A 379 5.80 -11.68 36.75
N VAL A 380 7.07 -11.23 36.73
CA VAL A 380 8.13 -11.66 37.64
C VAL A 380 7.73 -11.39 39.10
N GLU A 381 7.17 -10.22 39.41
CA GLU A 381 6.69 -9.91 40.77
C GLU A 381 5.54 -10.81 41.23
N ILE A 382 4.65 -11.22 40.32
CA ILE A 382 3.47 -12.05 40.64
C ILE A 382 3.88 -13.52 40.85
N VAL A 383 4.71 -14.06 39.95
CA VAL A 383 4.96 -15.51 39.86
C VAL A 383 6.31 -15.90 40.45
N GLY A 384 7.30 -15.01 40.38
CA GLY A 384 8.69 -15.24 40.78
C GLY A 384 9.62 -15.24 39.57
N GLU A 385 10.83 -14.72 39.78
CA GLU A 385 11.87 -14.55 38.75
C GLU A 385 12.30 -15.88 38.13
N GLU A 386 12.54 -16.90 38.96
CA GLU A 386 12.95 -18.25 38.52
C GLU A 386 11.92 -18.85 37.54
N VAL A 387 10.62 -18.66 37.80
CA VAL A 387 9.57 -19.16 36.92
C VAL A 387 9.58 -18.39 35.59
N VAL A 388 9.50 -17.05 35.62
CA VAL A 388 9.30 -16.28 34.37
C VAL A 388 10.57 -16.22 33.50
N LEU A 389 11.74 -16.00 34.11
CA LEU A 389 12.99 -15.79 33.37
C LEU A 389 13.80 -17.06 33.15
N GLU A 390 13.54 -18.16 33.87
CA GLU A 390 14.22 -19.43 33.60
C GLU A 390 13.30 -20.43 32.88
N ASP A 391 12.07 -20.61 33.34
CA ASP A 391 11.15 -21.62 32.76
C ASP A 391 10.39 -21.10 31.52
N PHE A 392 10.09 -19.80 31.45
CA PHE A 392 9.28 -19.20 30.38
C PHE A 392 10.00 -18.19 29.49
N ALA A 393 11.33 -18.02 29.62
CA ALA A 393 12.09 -17.03 28.83
C ALA A 393 11.99 -17.23 27.31
N SER A 394 11.74 -18.45 26.83
CA SER A 394 11.54 -18.71 25.40
C SER A 394 10.29 -18.05 24.81
N TYR A 395 9.34 -17.64 25.67
CA TYR A 395 8.13 -16.92 25.27
C TYR A 395 8.28 -15.40 25.33
N ILE A 396 9.39 -14.89 25.89
CA ILE A 396 9.65 -13.45 25.94
C ILE A 396 10.30 -13.02 24.62
N PRO A 397 9.73 -12.03 23.90
CA PRO A 397 10.29 -11.62 22.63
C PRO A 397 11.72 -11.06 22.75
N PRO A 398 12.63 -11.32 21.78
CA PRO A 398 14.01 -10.86 21.84
C PRO A 398 14.20 -9.35 22.06
N PRO A 399 13.41 -8.45 21.44
CA PRO A 399 13.52 -7.01 21.70
C PRO A 399 13.24 -6.63 23.16
N VAL A 400 12.31 -7.35 23.80
CA VAL A 400 11.93 -7.14 25.21
C VAL A 400 13.04 -7.63 26.13
N LEU A 401 13.57 -8.84 25.87
CA LEU A 401 14.72 -9.38 26.62
C LEU A 401 15.96 -8.47 26.54
N ALA A 402 16.25 -7.93 25.35
CA ALA A 402 17.36 -7.01 25.16
C ALA A 402 17.20 -5.76 26.04
N ARG A 403 16.00 -5.15 26.02
CA ARG A 403 15.68 -3.99 26.85
C ARG A 403 15.82 -4.27 28.35
N MET A 404 15.37 -5.43 28.82
CA MET A 404 15.50 -5.83 30.23
C MET A 404 16.96 -6.05 30.64
N SER A 405 17.82 -6.51 29.72
CA SER A 405 19.23 -6.73 30.01
C SER A 405 20.04 -5.45 30.16
N GLU A 406 19.65 -4.37 29.47
CA GLU A 406 20.33 -3.06 29.54
C GLU A 406 20.27 -2.44 30.94
N ASP A 407 19.17 -2.67 31.69
CA ASP A 407 18.99 -2.15 33.05
C ASP A 407 19.80 -2.91 34.11
N THR A 408 20.38 -4.06 33.78
CA THR A 408 21.21 -4.87 34.71
C THR A 408 22.71 -4.56 34.66
N THR A 409 23.12 -3.65 33.77
CA THR A 409 24.54 -3.29 33.54
C THR A 409 25.02 -2.04 34.28
N ASP A 410 24.16 -1.39 35.06
CA ASP A 410 24.50 -0.31 36.01
C ASP A 410 24.64 -0.85 37.45
#